data_AF-C6X7F5-F1
#
_entry.id   AF-C6X7F5-F1
#
_cell.length_a   1.000
_cell.length_b   1.000
_cell.length_c   1.000
_cell.angle_alpha   90.00
_cell.angle_beta   90.00
_cell.angle_gamma   90.00
#
_symmetry.space_group_name_H-M   'P 1'
#
loop_
_entity.id
_entity.type
_entity.pdbx_description
1 polymer ?
#
loop_
_entity_poly.entity_id
_entity_poly.type
_entity_poly.pdbx_seq_one_letter_code
_entity_poly.pdbx_strand_id
1 'polypeptide(L)'
;MSHNQAAIEAIADRFTELVQQAFDNAYEVNDTDTTFSEFVEELFENIEQVFSEHVATEVLQFTDKEVESYNGGSGLYLDDIQPLLDDDEDDEEVEDDYDDETEH
;
A
#
# COMPACT_ATOMS: atom_id res chain seq x y z
N MET A 1 4.33 24.96 -1.01
CA MET A 1 4.87 23.68 -0.50
C MET A 1 5.38 22.90 -1.70
N SER A 2 6.46 22.13 -1.56
CA SER A 2 6.92 21.22 -2.63
C SER A 2 5.89 20.10 -2.81
N HIS A 3 5.63 19.69 -4.06
CA HIS A 3 4.75 18.55 -4.36
C HIS A 3 5.17 17.28 -3.61
N ASN A 4 6.48 17.07 -3.44
CA ASN A 4 7.02 15.91 -2.72
C ASN A 4 6.65 15.93 -1.23
N GLN A 5 6.57 17.10 -0.61
CA GLN A 5 6.22 17.19 0.80
C GLN A 5 4.73 16.93 1.03
N ALA A 6 3.86 17.44 0.15
CA ALA A 6 2.43 17.15 0.21
C ALA A 6 2.14 15.65 -0.03
N ALA A 7 2.88 15.00 -0.93
CA ALA A 7 2.77 13.56 -1.16
C ALA A 7 3.21 12.74 0.06
N ILE A 8 4.33 13.10 0.70
CA ILE A 8 4.81 12.43 1.92
C ILE A 8 3.80 12.59 3.06
N GLU A 9 3.25 13.78 3.26
CA GLU A 9 2.23 14.05 4.27
C GLU A 9 0.97 13.20 4.00
N ALA A 10 0.49 13.13 2.75
CA ALA A 10 -0.65 12.29 2.39
C ALA A 10 -0.41 10.80 2.63
N ILE A 11 0.78 10.28 2.31
CA ILE A 11 1.14 8.87 2.58
C ILE A 11 1.20 8.61 4.09
N ALA A 12 1.78 9.52 4.86
CA ALA A 12 1.89 9.38 6.31
C ALA A 12 0.52 9.42 7.01
N ASP A 13 -0.37 10.31 6.58
CA ASP A 13 -1.74 10.40 7.08
C ASP A 13 -2.50 9.11 6.76
N ARG A 14 -2.39 8.63 5.52
CA ARG A 14 -3.05 7.38 5.09
C ARG A 14 -2.55 6.16 5.84
N PHE A 15 -1.24 6.05 6.05
CA PHE A 15 -0.66 5.00 6.88
C PHE A 15 -1.21 5.02 8.31
N THR A 16 -1.32 6.21 8.90
CA THR A 16 -1.85 6.40 10.25
C THR A 16 -3.31 5.95 10.35
N GLU A 17 -4.13 6.27 9.36
CA GLU A 17 -5.53 5.83 9.29
C GLU A 17 -5.65 4.30 9.28
N LEU A 18 -4.87 3.62 8.44
CA LEU A 18 -4.90 2.16 8.30
C LEU A 18 -4.45 1.45 9.59
N VAL A 19 -3.41 1.97 10.25
CA VAL A 19 -2.94 1.44 11.54
C VAL A 19 -4.00 1.65 12.63
N GLN A 20 -4.65 2.80 12.66
CA GLN A 20 -5.72 3.07 13.64
C GLN A 20 -6.91 2.14 13.43
N GLN A 21 -7.31 1.89 12.18
CA GLN A 21 -8.37 0.94 11.86
C GLN A 21 -8.04 -0.49 12.31
N ALA A 22 -6.82 -0.96 12.04
CA ALA A 22 -6.38 -2.28 12.50
C ALA A 22 -6.35 -2.38 14.03
N PHE A 23 -5.96 -1.31 14.71
CA PHE A 23 -6.01 -1.22 16.17
C PHE A 23 -7.44 -1.29 16.71
N ASP A 24 -8.36 -0.52 16.14
CA ASP A 24 -9.75 -0.49 16.57
C ASP A 24 -10.41 -1.86 16.37
N ASN A 25 -10.14 -2.53 15.23
CA ASN A 25 -10.63 -3.90 14.96
C ASN A 25 -10.11 -4.90 15.98
N ALA A 26 -8.79 -4.94 16.22
CA ALA A 26 -8.19 -5.84 17.19
C ALA A 26 -8.73 -5.58 18.60
N TYR A 27 -9.00 -4.33 18.94
CA TYR A 27 -9.57 -3.96 20.25
C TYR A 27 -11.06 -4.32 20.39
N GLU A 28 -11.84 -4.26 19.30
CA GLU A 28 -13.26 -4.62 19.31
C GLU A 28 -13.49 -6.13 19.45
N VAL A 29 -12.60 -6.95 18.89
CA VAL A 29 -12.72 -8.42 18.92
C VAL A 29 -12.21 -9.02 20.23
N ASN A 30 -11.28 -8.34 20.90
CA ASN A 30 -10.65 -8.86 22.11
C ASN A 30 -11.44 -8.60 23.41
N ASP A 31 -11.52 -9.63 24.25
CA ASP A 31 -12.16 -9.58 25.56
C ASP A 31 -11.16 -9.23 26.68
N THR A 32 -11.66 -8.95 27.89
CA THR A 32 -10.82 -8.60 29.05
C THR A 32 -9.88 -9.71 29.52
N ASP A 33 -10.11 -10.95 29.07
CA ASP A 33 -9.29 -12.12 29.38
C ASP A 33 -8.15 -12.34 28.37
N THR A 34 -8.13 -11.60 27.25
CA THR A 34 -7.04 -11.64 26.27
C THR A 34 -5.73 -11.17 26.90
N THR A 35 -4.67 -11.96 26.76
CA THR A 35 -3.33 -11.55 27.18
C THR A 35 -2.73 -10.52 26.23
N PHE A 36 -1.75 -9.73 26.71
CA PHE A 36 -1.06 -8.78 25.85
C PHE A 36 -0.40 -9.42 24.62
N SER A 37 0.07 -10.67 24.72
CA SER A 37 0.68 -11.38 23.58
C SER A 37 -0.36 -11.69 22.51
N GLU A 38 -1.52 -12.22 22.92
CA GLU A 38 -2.62 -12.55 22.01
C GLU A 38 -3.16 -11.30 21.32
N PHE A 39 -3.32 -10.20 22.06
CA PHE A 39 -3.71 -8.91 21.47
C PHE A 39 -2.71 -8.42 20.41
N VAL A 40 -1.41 -8.54 20.68
CA VAL A 40 -0.37 -8.10 19.75
C VAL A 40 -0.34 -8.98 18.50
N GLU A 41 -0.48 -10.29 18.64
CA GLU A 41 -0.57 -11.22 17.51
C GLU A 41 -1.78 -10.87 16.62
N GLU A 42 -2.96 -10.69 17.20
CA GLU A 42 -4.17 -10.33 16.46
C GLU A 42 -4.11 -8.93 15.84
N LEU A 43 -3.46 -7.97 16.51
CA LEU A 43 -3.20 -6.66 15.93
C LEU A 43 -2.33 -6.75 14.67
N PHE A 44 -1.27 -7.57 14.69
CA PHE A 44 -0.42 -7.75 13.51
C PHE A 44 -1.18 -8.43 12.38
N GLU A 45 -2.00 -9.44 12.67
CA GLU A 45 -2.85 -10.10 11.66
C GLU A 45 -3.83 -9.10 11.03
N ASN A 46 -4.48 -8.25 11.84
CA ASN A 46 -5.37 -7.20 11.33
C ASN A 46 -4.63 -6.15 10.49
N ILE A 47 -3.43 -5.75 10.90
CA ILE A 47 -2.57 -4.84 10.11
C ILE A 47 -2.30 -5.46 8.74
N GLU A 48 -1.82 -6.70 8.70
CA GLU A 48 -1.51 -7.40 7.45
C GLU A 48 -2.74 -7.48 6.52
N GLN A 49 -3.90 -7.83 7.08
CA GLN A 49 -5.14 -7.90 6.33
C GLN A 49 -5.55 -6.52 5.75
N VAL A 50 -5.61 -5.48 6.58
CA VAL A 50 -6.03 -4.13 6.16
C VAL A 50 -5.10 -3.57 5.07
N PHE A 51 -3.78 -3.77 5.22
CA PHE A 51 -2.83 -3.36 4.18
C PHE A 51 -3.00 -4.17 2.89
N SER A 52 -3.20 -5.48 2.99
CA SER A 52 -3.41 -6.34 1.81
C SER A 52 -4.67 -5.94 1.03
N GLU A 53 -5.79 -5.72 1.72
CA GLU A 53 -7.04 -5.26 1.12
C GLU A 53 -6.89 -3.88 0.48
N HIS A 54 -6.19 -2.95 1.15
CA HIS A 54 -5.92 -1.63 0.62
C HIS A 54 -5.10 -1.67 -0.66
N VAL A 55 -4.00 -2.44 -0.68
CA VAL A 55 -3.17 -2.61 -1.88
C VAL A 55 -3.97 -3.22 -3.01
N ALA A 56 -4.74 -4.29 -2.74
CA ALA A 56 -5.54 -4.94 -3.77
C ALA A 56 -6.59 -3.99 -4.39
N THR A 57 -7.25 -3.18 -3.58
CA THR A 57 -8.37 -2.33 -4.03
C THR A 57 -7.92 -1.00 -4.63
N GLU A 58 -6.95 -0.33 -4.00
CA GLU A 58 -6.60 1.05 -4.33
C GLU A 58 -5.36 1.15 -5.22
N VAL A 59 -4.41 0.22 -5.08
CA VAL A 59 -3.18 0.19 -5.90
C VAL A 59 -3.40 -0.68 -7.13
N LEU A 60 -3.83 -1.92 -6.93
CA LEU A 60 -4.01 -2.89 -8.02
C LEU A 60 -5.38 -2.78 -8.70
N GLN A 61 -6.30 -2.00 -8.11
CA GLN A 61 -7.66 -1.77 -8.63
C GLN A 61 -8.45 -3.06 -8.91
N PHE A 62 -8.19 -4.10 -8.11
CA PHE A 62 -8.89 -5.37 -8.23
C PHE A 62 -10.36 -5.21 -7.87
N THR A 63 -11.20 -5.95 -8.59
CA THR A 63 -12.61 -6.11 -8.22
C THR A 63 -12.73 -6.98 -6.97
N ASP A 64 -13.81 -6.80 -6.19
CA ASP A 64 -14.09 -7.60 -4.99
C ASP A 64 -13.98 -9.12 -5.26
N LYS A 65 -14.35 -9.54 -6.47
CA LYS A 65 -14.28 -10.94 -6.92
C LYS A 65 -12.85 -11.43 -7.11
N GLU A 66 -11.95 -10.56 -7.57
CA GLU A 66 -10.52 -10.89 -7.70
C GLU A 66 -9.88 -10.97 -6.31
N VAL A 67 -10.20 -10.04 -5.41
CA VAL A 67 -9.77 -10.08 -4.00
C VAL A 67 -10.25 -11.38 -3.31
N GLU A 68 -11.52 -11.74 -3.44
CA GLU A 68 -12.07 -13.00 -2.93
C GLU A 68 -11.38 -14.23 -3.52
N SER A 69 -10.99 -14.18 -4.81
CA SER A 69 -10.28 -15.28 -5.47
C SER A 69 -8.85 -15.44 -4.93
N TYR A 70 -8.16 -14.35 -4.61
CA TYR A 70 -6.81 -14.39 -4.01
C TYR A 70 -6.86 -14.80 -2.53
N ASN A 71 -7.84 -14.29 -1.77
CA ASN A 71 -8.07 -14.68 -0.38
C ASN A 71 -8.57 -16.13 -0.23
N GLY A 72 -9.31 -16.64 -1.21
CA GLY A 72 -9.77 -18.05 -1.27
C GLY A 72 -8.75 -19.02 -1.89
N GLY A 73 -7.55 -18.54 -2.24
CA GLY A 73 -6.51 -19.25 -2.98
C GLY A 73 -5.12 -19.16 -2.34
N SER A 74 -4.07 -19.14 -3.16
CA SER A 74 -2.67 -19.15 -2.74
C SER A 74 -2.08 -17.79 -2.36
N GLY A 75 -2.91 -16.74 -2.32
CA GLY A 75 -2.47 -15.35 -2.20
C GLY A 75 -1.98 -14.75 -3.52
N LEU A 76 -1.55 -13.49 -3.47
CA LEU A 76 -0.91 -12.75 -4.55
C LEU A 76 0.60 -13.04 -4.58
N TYR A 77 1.13 -13.40 -5.75
CA TYR A 77 2.57 -13.50 -5.96
C TYR A 77 3.14 -12.18 -6.51
N LEU A 78 4.44 -11.97 -6.32
CA LEU A 78 5.15 -10.86 -6.95
C LEU A 78 4.93 -10.84 -8.47
N ASP A 79 4.90 -12.01 -9.10
CA ASP A 79 4.66 -12.16 -10.54
C ASP A 79 3.27 -11.64 -10.98
N ASP A 80 2.27 -11.64 -10.08
CA ASP A 80 0.92 -11.15 -10.38
C ASP A 80 0.84 -9.61 -10.38
N ILE A 81 1.77 -8.95 -9.67
CA ILE A 81 1.83 -7.48 -9.55
C ILE A 81 2.93 -6.86 -10.41
N GLN A 82 3.87 -7.67 -10.90
CA GLN A 82 4.97 -7.22 -11.75
C GLN A 82 4.54 -6.47 -13.01
N PRO A 83 3.49 -6.89 -13.73
CA PRO A 83 3.00 -6.15 -14.90
C PRO A 83 2.55 -4.72 -14.59
N LEU A 84 2.15 -4.43 -13.34
CA LEU A 84 1.74 -3.09 -12.91
C LEU A 84 2.94 -2.22 -12.48
N LEU A 85 4.07 -2.84 -12.17
CA LEU A 85 5.34 -2.17 -11.91
C LEU A 85 6.11 -1.88 -13.21
N ASP A 86 5.92 -2.74 -14.21
CA ASP A 86 6.58 -2.65 -15.52
C ASP A 86 5.84 -1.68 -16.48
N ASP A 87 4.56 -1.34 -16.23
CA ASP A 87 3.78 -0.36 -17.02
C ASP A 87 4.23 1.10 -16.79
N ASP A 88 5.16 1.35 -15.85
CA ASP A 88 5.84 2.64 -15.59
C ASP A 88 7.15 2.80 -16.41
N GLU A 89 7.48 1.89 -17.35
CA GLU A 89 8.64 2.05 -18.26
C GLU A 89 8.41 2.99 -19.46
N ASP A 90 7.20 3.54 -19.64
CA ASP A 90 6.84 4.41 -20.77
C ASP A 90 6.66 5.90 -20.42
N ASP A 91 7.16 6.39 -19.27
CA ASP A 91 7.24 7.83 -18.99
C ASP A 91 8.59 8.39 -19.51
N GLU A 92 8.60 8.58 -20.83
CA GLU A 92 9.48 9.39 -21.69
C GLU A 92 10.94 9.61 -21.24
N GLU A 93 11.88 9.07 -22.03
CA GLU A 93 13.26 9.56 -22.07
C GLU A 93 13.27 11.10 -22.20
N VAL A 94 13.67 11.80 -21.15
CA VAL A 94 13.95 13.24 -21.21
C VAL A 94 15.17 13.41 -22.10
N GLU A 95 14.96 13.67 -23.39
CA GLU A 95 16.01 14.14 -24.31
C GLU A 95 16.56 15.47 -23.77
N ASP A 96 17.69 15.38 -23.09
CA ASP A 96 18.44 16.51 -22.56
C ASP A 96 19.19 17.20 -23.72
N ASP A 97 18.47 17.98 -24.53
CA ASP A 97 19.08 18.87 -25.53
C ASP A 97 19.68 20.09 -24.81
N TYR A 98 20.84 19.90 -24.19
CA TYR A 98 21.71 21.00 -23.78
C TYR A 98 22.38 21.62 -25.02
N ASP A 99 21.63 22.45 -25.74
CA ASP A 99 22.19 23.51 -26.58
C ASP A 99 22.41 24.76 -25.70
N ASP A 100 23.62 24.91 -25.16
CA ASP A 100 24.10 26.22 -24.68
C ASP A 100 25.45 26.52 -25.34
N GLU A 101 25.34 27.09 -26.54
CA GLU A 101 26.40 27.85 -27.18
C GLU A 101 26.91 28.95 -26.25
N THR A 102 28.08 28.76 -25.67
CA THR A 102 28.89 29.90 -25.20
C THR A 102 30.17 30.00 -26.01
N GLU A 103 30.04 30.57 -27.22
CA GLU A 103 31.08 31.41 -27.82
C GLU A 103 31.05 32.80 -27.14
N HIS A 104 32.10 33.15 -26.37
CA HIS A 104 32.88 34.39 -26.54
C HIS A 104 33.99 34.57 -25.49
#